data_AF-A0A948UCA4-F1
#
_entry.id   AF-A0A948UCA4-F1
#
_cell.length_a   1.000
_cell.length_b   1.000
_cell.length_c   1.000
_cell.angle_alpha   90.00
_cell.angle_beta   90.00
_cell.angle_gamma   90.00
#
_symmetry.space_group_name_H-M   'P 1'
#
loop_
_entity.id
_entity.type
_entity.pdbx_description
1 polymer ?
#
loop_
_entity_poly.entity_id
_entity_poly.type
_entity_poly.pdbx_seq_one_letter_code
_entity_poly.pdbx_strand_id
1 'polypeptide(L)'
;TFPDNPTAWGLPSIHNAEWDALWKVCADYDVMICCHIGSGPGAPHASEETPIDAWIVSMPISIANSAADWLHSEVWRKYPNLKMTLSEGGIGWIPYFTERADITFERHREWTFSDFGGKLPSEVFREHMVTCFIDEAYGVRNIEAIGEDMVCWECDYPHADTTWPEAPEYLWRSIANMPDRVINKITHENAMRLYHFDPFAHRAKAASTVGALRALATDVDTTPLESVGGAKPVSSGHRITSGDVNRMMQVMAEQK
;
A
#
# COMPACT_ATOMS: atom_id res chain seq x y z
N THR A 1 -11.33 -2.63 -2.19
CA THR A 1 -10.55 -2.34 -0.97
C THR A 1 -11.49 -2.19 0.20
N PHE A 2 -11.10 -2.65 1.38
CA PHE A 2 -11.67 -2.17 2.63
C PHE A 2 -11.11 -0.75 2.88
N PRO A 3 -11.87 0.19 3.45
CA PRO A 3 -11.35 1.50 3.84
C PRO A 3 -10.22 1.35 4.85
N ASP A 4 -9.05 1.93 4.58
CA ASP A 4 -7.93 1.91 5.54
C ASP A 4 -8.30 2.60 6.86
N ASN A 5 -9.28 3.50 6.84
CA ASN A 5 -10.00 4.00 8.01
C ASN A 5 -11.50 4.18 7.72
N PRO A 6 -12.38 3.27 8.20
CA PRO A 6 -13.82 3.32 7.94
C PRO A 6 -14.53 4.51 8.60
N THR A 7 -13.98 5.09 9.68
CA THR A 7 -14.62 6.22 10.38
C THR A 7 -14.68 7.49 9.53
N ALA A 8 -13.76 7.64 8.57
CA ALA A 8 -13.78 8.73 7.58
C ALA A 8 -15.05 8.72 6.70
N TRP A 9 -15.74 7.58 6.64
CA TRP A 9 -16.97 7.38 5.88
C TRP A 9 -18.22 7.25 6.78
N GLY A 10 -18.10 7.60 8.07
CA GLY A 10 -19.21 7.47 9.03
C GLY A 10 -19.54 6.03 9.41
N LEU A 11 -18.68 5.07 9.09
CA LEU A 11 -18.80 3.67 9.50
C LEU A 11 -18.17 3.46 10.90
N PRO A 12 -18.50 2.37 11.61
CA PRO A 12 -17.89 2.05 12.91
C PRO A 12 -16.36 1.96 12.83
N SER A 13 -15.66 2.28 13.93
CA SER A 13 -14.21 2.14 14.02
C SER A 13 -13.80 0.67 13.92
N ILE A 14 -12.60 0.41 13.39
CA ILE A 14 -11.99 -0.94 13.34
C ILE A 14 -11.77 -1.55 14.73
N HIS A 15 -11.86 -0.74 15.80
CA HIS A 15 -11.82 -1.15 17.20
C HIS A 15 -13.19 -1.57 17.76
N ASN A 16 -14.28 -1.42 16.99
CA ASN A 16 -15.62 -1.77 17.46
C ASN A 16 -16.04 -3.18 17.02
N ALA A 17 -16.90 -3.81 17.82
CA ALA A 17 -17.31 -5.21 17.67
C ALA A 17 -18.16 -5.46 16.41
N GLU A 18 -18.70 -4.42 15.79
CA GLU A 18 -19.49 -4.46 14.55
C GLU A 18 -18.74 -5.15 13.40
N TRP A 19 -17.40 -5.09 13.40
CA TRP A 19 -16.57 -5.74 12.40
C TRP A 19 -16.15 -7.17 12.76
N ASP A 20 -16.44 -7.65 13.98
CA ASP A 20 -15.93 -8.95 14.46
C ASP A 20 -16.34 -10.12 13.58
N ALA A 21 -17.57 -10.10 13.05
CA ALA A 21 -18.06 -11.14 12.16
C ALA A 21 -17.28 -11.14 10.83
N LEU A 22 -16.92 -9.97 10.31
CA LEU A 22 -16.09 -9.84 9.11
C LEU A 22 -14.67 -10.36 9.38
N TRP A 23 -14.05 -9.93 10.48
CA TRP A 23 -12.70 -10.38 10.87
C TRP A 23 -12.65 -11.88 11.10
N LYS A 24 -13.69 -12.45 11.71
CA LYS A 24 -13.80 -13.89 11.86
C LYS A 24 -13.86 -14.60 10.52
N VAL A 25 -14.68 -14.13 9.58
CA VAL A 25 -14.75 -14.74 8.24
C VAL A 25 -13.42 -14.61 7.52
N CYS A 26 -12.77 -13.45 7.58
CA CYS A 26 -11.46 -13.28 6.96
C CYS A 26 -10.41 -14.22 7.57
N ALA A 27 -10.42 -14.40 8.89
CA ALA A 27 -9.55 -15.33 9.57
C ALA A 27 -9.88 -16.80 9.25
N ASP A 28 -11.16 -17.21 9.28
CA ASP A 28 -11.55 -18.61 9.07
C ASP A 28 -11.24 -19.11 7.64
N TYR A 29 -11.18 -18.20 6.66
CA TYR A 29 -10.99 -18.51 5.23
C TYR A 29 -9.69 -17.95 4.65
N ASP A 30 -8.77 -17.47 5.49
CA ASP A 30 -7.50 -16.85 5.09
C ASP A 30 -7.67 -15.76 4.01
N VAL A 31 -8.72 -14.94 4.15
CA VAL A 31 -8.98 -13.79 3.26
C VAL A 31 -8.17 -12.59 3.73
N MET A 32 -7.36 -12.07 2.82
CA MET A 32 -6.58 -10.85 3.03
C MET A 32 -7.48 -9.61 3.11
N ILE A 33 -7.28 -8.77 4.13
CA ILE A 33 -7.91 -7.45 4.19
C ILE A 33 -7.08 -6.48 3.35
N CYS A 34 -7.53 -6.17 2.13
CA CYS A 34 -6.83 -5.21 1.29
C CYS A 34 -7.25 -3.78 1.62
N CYS A 35 -6.32 -2.97 2.14
CA CYS A 35 -6.48 -1.53 2.34
C CYS A 35 -5.57 -0.77 1.36
N HIS A 36 -6.08 0.33 0.83
CA HIS A 36 -5.41 1.14 -0.18
C HIS A 36 -5.27 2.57 0.34
N ILE A 37 -4.18 3.26 0.03
CA ILE A 37 -4.05 4.68 0.42
C ILE A 37 -5.22 5.50 -0.11
N GLY A 38 -5.61 6.55 0.63
CA GLY A 38 -6.71 7.42 0.23
C GLY A 38 -8.11 6.79 0.35
N SER A 39 -8.23 5.53 0.80
CA SER A 39 -9.53 4.89 1.05
C SER A 39 -10.16 5.26 2.42
N GLY A 40 -9.50 6.10 3.20
CA GLY A 40 -9.93 6.65 4.48
C GLY A 40 -9.70 8.17 4.48
N PRO A 41 -9.08 8.79 5.50
CA PRO A 41 -8.71 10.19 5.38
C PRO A 41 -7.66 10.35 4.27
N GLY A 42 -7.96 11.22 3.31
CA GLY A 42 -6.97 11.63 2.32
C GLY A 42 -5.75 12.26 3.00
N ALA A 43 -4.59 12.20 2.34
CA ALA A 43 -3.40 12.91 2.80
C ALA A 43 -3.75 14.40 3.01
N PRO A 44 -3.38 15.01 4.15
CA PRO A 44 -3.70 16.40 4.40
C PRO A 44 -2.93 17.30 3.43
N HIS A 45 -3.61 18.27 2.83
CA HIS A 45 -2.96 19.37 2.12
C HIS A 45 -2.31 20.31 3.15
N ALA A 46 -1.05 20.68 2.93
CA ALA A 46 -0.35 21.60 3.84
C ALA A 46 -0.98 23.00 3.84
N SER A 47 -1.38 23.50 2.67
CA SER A 47 -2.21 24.69 2.48
C SER A 47 -2.83 24.70 1.08
N GLU A 48 -3.86 25.51 0.88
CA GLU A 48 -4.47 25.72 -0.45
C GLU A 48 -3.49 26.28 -1.49
N GLU A 49 -2.48 27.02 -1.05
CA GLU A 49 -1.44 27.62 -1.92
C GLU A 49 -0.28 26.66 -2.21
N THR A 50 -0.25 25.50 -1.54
CA THR A 50 0.83 24.53 -1.69
C THR A 50 0.80 23.94 -3.10
N PRO A 51 1.92 23.98 -3.85
CA PRO A 51 2.02 23.29 -5.13
C PRO A 51 1.64 21.82 -4.99
N ILE A 52 0.79 21.32 -5.89
CA ILE A 52 0.19 19.99 -5.74
C ILE A 52 1.23 18.87 -5.62
N ASP A 53 2.40 19.04 -6.26
CA ASP A 53 3.51 18.09 -6.18
C ASP A 53 3.94 17.79 -4.73
N ALA A 54 3.85 18.76 -3.81
CA ALA A 54 4.19 18.54 -2.41
C ALA A 54 3.18 17.63 -1.68
N TRP A 55 1.91 17.66 -2.11
CA TRP A 55 0.90 16.72 -1.62
C TRP A 55 1.11 15.33 -2.23
N ILE A 56 1.40 15.26 -3.53
CA ILE A 56 1.72 13.98 -4.21
C ILE A 56 2.91 13.29 -3.53
N VAL A 57 3.95 14.04 -3.15
CA VAL A 57 5.12 13.52 -2.41
C VAL A 57 4.73 12.87 -1.07
N SER A 58 3.76 13.43 -0.34
CA SER A 58 3.35 12.90 0.98
C SER A 58 2.20 11.91 0.93
N MET A 59 1.61 11.68 -0.25
CA MET A 59 0.38 10.90 -0.40
C MET A 59 0.59 9.41 -0.09
N PRO A 60 1.63 8.72 -0.59
CA PRO A 60 1.88 7.31 -0.23
C PRO A 60 2.07 7.10 1.28
N ILE A 61 2.86 7.96 1.92
CA ILE A 61 3.19 7.82 3.36
C ILE A 61 1.99 8.15 4.28
N SER A 62 0.90 8.75 3.78
CA SER A 62 -0.24 9.12 4.63
C SER A 62 -0.93 7.91 5.25
N ILE A 63 -0.84 6.74 4.61
CA ILE A 63 -1.38 5.48 5.13
C ILE A 63 -0.70 5.06 6.44
N ALA A 64 0.46 5.62 6.80
CA ALA A 64 1.13 5.35 8.07
C ALA A 64 0.24 5.67 9.29
N ASN A 65 -0.67 6.65 9.17
CA ASN A 65 -1.65 6.94 10.23
C ASN A 65 -2.66 5.79 10.38
N SER A 66 -3.20 5.30 9.27
CA SER A 66 -4.09 4.13 9.26
C SER A 66 -3.35 2.89 9.76
N ALA A 67 -2.10 2.67 9.35
CA ALA A 67 -1.26 1.58 9.84
C ALA A 67 -1.05 1.66 11.36
N ALA A 68 -0.87 2.86 11.93
CA ALA A 68 -0.79 3.04 13.39
C ALA A 68 -2.10 2.63 14.08
N ASP A 69 -3.25 3.06 13.55
CA ASP A 69 -4.57 2.73 14.09
C ASP A 69 -4.82 1.23 14.07
N TRP A 70 -4.57 0.60 12.91
CA TRP A 70 -4.66 -0.83 12.73
C TRP A 70 -3.71 -1.59 13.66
N LEU A 71 -2.45 -1.17 13.79
CA LEU A 71 -1.45 -1.87 14.62
C LEU A 71 -1.90 -1.99 16.08
N HIS A 72 -2.63 -0.99 16.58
CA HIS A 72 -3.15 -0.98 17.95
C HIS A 72 -4.50 -1.68 18.12
N SER A 73 -5.03 -2.29 17.06
CA SER A 73 -6.27 -3.06 17.15
C SER A 73 -6.06 -4.39 17.86
N GLU A 74 -6.98 -4.74 18.77
CA GLU A 74 -6.99 -6.04 19.44
C GLU A 74 -7.29 -7.22 18.49
N VAL A 75 -7.73 -6.92 17.26
CA VAL A 75 -8.08 -7.91 16.23
C VAL A 75 -6.95 -8.90 15.96
N TRP A 76 -5.69 -8.44 16.02
CA TRP A 76 -4.51 -9.28 15.79
C TRP A 76 -4.34 -10.37 16.85
N ARG A 77 -4.66 -10.05 18.11
CA ARG A 77 -4.63 -11.03 19.20
C ARG A 77 -5.83 -11.98 19.14
N LYS A 78 -6.98 -11.46 18.71
CA LYS A 78 -8.22 -12.23 18.59
C LYS A 78 -8.16 -13.22 17.41
N TYR A 79 -7.53 -12.83 16.31
CA TYR A 79 -7.39 -13.63 15.10
C TYR A 79 -5.91 -13.64 14.63
N PRO A 80 -5.06 -14.48 15.23
CA PRO A 80 -3.61 -14.50 14.96
C PRO A 80 -3.19 -14.85 13.53
N ASN A 81 -4.09 -15.39 12.70
CA ASN A 81 -3.81 -15.68 11.29
C ASN A 81 -4.29 -14.57 10.33
N LEU A 82 -5.07 -13.60 10.81
CA LEU A 82 -5.59 -12.49 10.01
C LEU A 82 -4.44 -11.65 9.46
N LYS A 83 -4.56 -11.20 8.20
CA LYS A 83 -3.56 -10.34 7.57
C LYS A 83 -4.26 -9.21 6.82
N MET A 84 -3.53 -8.11 6.66
CA MET A 84 -3.96 -6.99 5.84
C MET A 84 -2.85 -6.56 4.88
N THR A 85 -3.22 -5.91 3.79
CA THR A 85 -2.29 -5.21 2.91
C THR A 85 -2.46 -3.71 3.02
N LEU A 86 -1.33 -3.01 3.00
CA LEU A 86 -1.21 -1.56 2.86
C LEU A 86 -0.68 -1.30 1.45
N SER A 87 -1.61 -1.17 0.50
CA SER A 87 -1.31 -0.95 -0.93
C SER A 87 -1.05 0.51 -1.23
N GLU A 88 -0.15 0.79 -2.18
CA GLU A 88 0.33 2.10 -2.63
C GLU A 88 1.06 2.92 -1.55
N GLY A 89 1.36 2.31 -0.39
CA GLY A 89 1.89 3.01 0.78
C GLY A 89 3.39 3.33 0.76
N GLY A 90 4.13 2.71 -0.16
CA GLY A 90 5.59 2.64 -0.10
C GLY A 90 6.08 1.90 1.15
N ILE A 91 7.39 1.67 1.23
CA ILE A 91 7.99 0.81 2.25
C ILE A 91 9.19 1.44 2.97
N GLY A 92 9.76 2.55 2.49
CA GLY A 92 10.93 3.17 3.11
C GLY A 92 10.71 3.82 4.47
N TRP A 93 9.46 4.14 4.82
CA TRP A 93 9.10 4.70 6.13
C TRP A 93 8.93 3.64 7.23
N ILE A 94 8.76 2.37 6.84
CA ILE A 94 8.44 1.26 7.75
C ILE A 94 9.50 1.05 8.85
N PRO A 95 10.81 1.09 8.58
CA PRO A 95 11.81 0.89 9.65
C PRO A 95 11.67 1.93 10.76
N TYR A 96 11.51 3.20 10.40
CA TYR A 96 11.27 4.27 11.37
C TYR A 96 9.95 4.08 12.13
N PHE A 97 8.88 3.73 11.43
CA PHE A 97 7.58 3.54 12.06
C PHE A 97 7.56 2.43 13.11
N THR A 98 8.12 1.26 12.76
CA THR A 98 8.20 0.13 13.68
C THR A 98 9.10 0.41 14.88
N GLU A 99 10.24 1.08 14.68
CA GLU A 99 11.09 1.57 15.78
C GLU A 99 10.31 2.54 16.69
N ARG A 100 9.59 3.50 16.09
CA ARG A 100 8.80 4.48 16.85
C ARG A 100 7.66 3.81 17.61
N ALA A 101 7.04 2.77 17.06
CA ALA A 101 5.99 1.99 17.70
C ALA A 101 6.53 1.25 18.93
N ASP A 102 7.67 0.58 18.81
CA ASP A 102 8.33 -0.12 19.93
C ASP A 102 8.74 0.86 21.04
N ILE A 103 9.34 2.00 20.69
CA ILE A 103 9.68 3.07 21.64
C ILE A 103 8.41 3.60 22.33
N THR A 104 7.30 3.72 21.59
CA THR A 104 6.03 4.19 22.16
C THR A 104 5.51 3.19 23.19
N PHE A 105 5.52 1.91 22.83
CA PHE A 105 5.09 0.84 23.71
C PHE A 105 5.96 0.76 24.97
N GLU A 106 7.28 0.82 24.84
CA GLU A 106 8.19 0.83 26.00
C GLU A 106 7.90 1.98 26.97
N ARG A 107 7.67 3.19 26.45
CA ARG A 107 7.57 4.41 27.26
C ARG A 107 6.17 4.71 27.78
N HIS A 108 5.13 4.25 27.09
CA HIS A 108 3.77 4.71 27.34
C HIS A 108 2.81 3.60 27.77
N ARG A 109 3.12 2.31 27.56
CA ARG A 109 2.18 1.20 27.84
C ARG A 109 1.59 1.18 29.24
N GLU A 110 2.34 1.65 30.25
CA GLU A 110 1.88 1.65 31.66
C GLU A 110 0.70 2.60 31.90
N TRP A 111 0.60 3.71 31.16
CA TRP A 111 -0.53 4.66 31.29
C TRP A 111 -1.54 4.54 30.16
N THR A 112 -1.12 4.07 28.97
CA THR A 112 -2.03 3.81 27.85
C THR A 112 -2.72 2.45 27.95
N PHE A 113 -2.25 1.58 28.86
CA PHE A 113 -2.68 0.19 29.00
C PHE A 113 -2.57 -0.60 27.68
N SER A 114 -1.62 -0.24 26.82
CA SER A 114 -1.37 -0.96 25.56
C SER A 114 -0.91 -2.38 25.84
N ASP A 115 -1.47 -3.36 25.13
CA ASP A 115 -1.18 -4.77 25.31
C ASP A 115 -1.08 -5.50 23.96
N PHE A 116 0.14 -5.88 23.60
CA PHE A 116 0.47 -6.62 22.37
C PHE A 116 0.63 -8.14 22.60
N GLY A 117 0.12 -8.67 23.73
CA GLY A 117 0.11 -10.11 24.00
C GLY A 117 1.52 -10.71 24.21
N GLY A 118 2.43 -9.93 24.77
CA GLY A 118 3.82 -10.34 25.02
C GLY A 118 4.77 -10.16 23.83
N LYS A 119 4.30 -9.57 22.72
CA LYS A 119 5.11 -9.17 21.57
C LYS A 119 5.39 -7.67 21.58
N LEU A 120 6.42 -7.26 20.84
CA LEU A 120 6.63 -5.87 20.44
C LEU A 120 5.65 -5.47 19.31
N PRO A 121 5.23 -4.21 19.23
CA PRO A 121 4.48 -3.70 18.10
C PRO A 121 5.13 -4.02 16.74
N SER A 122 6.45 -3.94 16.62
CA SER A 122 7.16 -4.28 15.39
C SER A 122 7.06 -5.76 15.01
N GLU A 123 6.93 -6.67 15.98
CA GLU A 123 6.70 -8.09 15.73
C GLU A 123 5.26 -8.31 15.20
N VAL A 124 4.27 -7.67 15.83
CA VAL A 124 2.87 -7.72 15.36
C VAL A 124 2.74 -7.14 13.95
N PHE A 125 3.42 -6.02 13.66
CA PHE A 125 3.46 -5.45 12.32
C PHE A 125 3.99 -6.47 11.29
N ARG A 126 5.13 -7.10 11.57
CA ARG A 126 5.78 -8.08 10.68
C ARG A 126 4.97 -9.38 10.51
N GLU A 127 4.03 -9.68 11.38
CA GLU A 127 3.18 -10.87 11.26
C GLU A 127 1.90 -10.62 10.46
N HIS A 128 1.36 -9.40 10.55
CA HIS A 128 0.00 -9.11 10.10
C HIS A 128 -0.09 -8.15 8.92
N MET A 129 0.92 -7.30 8.69
CA MET A 129 0.84 -6.22 7.71
C MET A 129 1.75 -6.46 6.51
N VAL A 130 1.12 -6.68 5.37
CA VAL A 130 1.79 -6.74 4.07
C VAL A 130 1.90 -5.32 3.53
N THR A 131 3.06 -4.91 3.06
CA THR A 131 3.30 -3.57 2.48
C THR A 131 3.64 -3.66 1.02
N CYS A 132 3.20 -2.66 0.24
CA CYS A 132 3.39 -2.63 -1.20
C CYS A 132 4.20 -1.40 -1.64
N PHE A 133 4.90 -1.55 -2.76
CA PHE A 133 5.68 -0.46 -3.37
C PHE A 133 5.66 -0.56 -4.90
N ILE A 134 5.79 0.60 -5.55
CA ILE A 134 5.85 0.73 -7.02
C ILE A 134 7.31 0.83 -7.49
N ASP A 135 7.96 1.98 -7.27
CA ASP A 135 9.38 2.19 -7.53
C ASP A 135 10.04 2.90 -6.35
N GLU A 136 10.81 2.16 -5.55
CA GLU A 136 11.40 2.70 -4.33
C GLU A 136 12.76 2.05 -3.98
N ALA A 137 13.85 2.63 -4.46
CA ALA A 137 15.19 2.11 -4.20
C ALA A 137 15.60 2.12 -2.71
N TYR A 138 15.13 3.10 -1.92
CA TYR A 138 15.51 3.21 -0.51
C TYR A 138 14.91 2.08 0.32
N GLY A 139 13.60 1.86 0.18
CA GLY A 139 12.91 0.75 0.80
C GLY A 139 13.49 -0.61 0.43
N VAL A 140 13.74 -0.85 -0.86
CA VAL A 140 14.34 -2.09 -1.36
C VAL A 140 15.73 -2.36 -0.75
N ARG A 141 16.58 -1.33 -0.59
CA ARG A 141 17.89 -1.51 0.07
C ARG A 141 17.77 -1.87 1.55
N ASN A 142 16.66 -1.54 2.21
CA ASN A 142 16.41 -1.79 3.62
C ASN A 142 15.40 -2.92 3.85
N ILE A 143 15.17 -3.78 2.86
CA ILE A 143 14.12 -4.81 2.89
C ILE A 143 14.19 -5.74 4.10
N GLU A 144 15.39 -6.01 4.63
CA GLU A 144 15.59 -6.85 5.82
C GLU A 144 15.00 -6.20 7.07
N ALA A 145 15.17 -4.89 7.24
CA ALA A 145 14.60 -4.14 8.37
C ALA A 145 13.06 -4.07 8.28
N ILE A 146 12.53 -4.09 7.06
CA ILE A 146 11.10 -4.06 6.76
C ILE A 146 10.46 -5.44 7.00
N GLY A 147 11.15 -6.51 6.58
CA GLY A 147 10.66 -7.88 6.60
C GLY A 147 10.25 -8.34 5.20
N GLU A 148 11.21 -8.89 4.45
CA GLU A 148 11.04 -9.32 3.05
C GLU A 148 9.89 -10.33 2.81
N ASP A 149 9.42 -11.04 3.84
CA ASP A 149 8.30 -11.99 3.74
C ASP A 149 6.93 -11.31 3.69
N MET A 150 6.85 -10.01 4.02
CA MET A 150 5.60 -9.26 4.03
C MET A 150 5.63 -8.08 3.07
N VAL A 151 6.48 -8.13 2.04
CA VAL A 151 6.57 -7.09 1.02
C VAL A 151 6.14 -7.65 -0.33
N CYS A 152 5.29 -6.90 -1.03
CA CYS A 152 4.86 -7.19 -2.40
C CYS A 152 5.17 -5.99 -3.31
N TRP A 153 5.65 -6.25 -4.52
CA TRP A 153 5.71 -5.24 -5.57
C TRP A 153 4.34 -5.07 -6.23
N GLU A 154 3.99 -3.84 -6.61
CA GLU A 154 2.79 -3.54 -7.38
C GLU A 154 3.08 -2.57 -8.54
N CYS A 155 2.29 -2.66 -9.60
CA CYS A 155 2.45 -1.82 -10.79
C CYS A 155 1.61 -0.53 -10.72
N ASP A 156 0.54 -0.54 -9.92
CA ASP A 156 -0.45 0.53 -9.80
C ASP A 156 -1.04 1.02 -11.14
N TYR A 157 -1.26 0.10 -12.08
CA TYR A 157 -1.89 0.44 -13.35
C TYR A 157 -3.39 0.75 -13.16
N PRO A 158 -3.95 1.83 -13.73
CA PRO A 158 -3.37 2.77 -14.70
C PRO A 158 -3.06 4.16 -14.11
N HIS A 159 -2.76 4.28 -12.82
CA HIS A 159 -2.53 5.58 -12.18
C HIS A 159 -1.33 6.33 -12.76
N ALA A 160 -1.23 7.63 -12.49
CA ALA A 160 -0.12 8.45 -12.98
C ALA A 160 1.25 8.01 -12.43
N ASP A 161 1.28 7.42 -11.23
CA ASP A 161 2.49 6.90 -10.59
C ASP A 161 2.87 5.49 -11.09
N THR A 162 2.06 4.89 -11.97
CA THR A 162 2.38 3.61 -12.59
C THR A 162 3.67 3.69 -13.41
N THR A 163 4.42 2.60 -13.41
CA THR A 163 5.60 2.45 -14.28
C THR A 163 5.30 1.69 -15.58
N TRP A 164 4.03 1.33 -15.80
CA TRP A 164 3.59 0.69 -17.05
C TRP A 164 3.84 1.61 -18.27
N PRO A 165 4.30 1.08 -19.42
CA PRO A 165 4.53 -0.34 -19.76
C PRO A 165 5.94 -0.87 -19.44
N GLU A 166 6.80 -0.03 -18.87
CA GLU A 166 8.21 -0.31 -18.58
C GLU A 166 8.43 -0.77 -17.12
N ALA A 167 7.36 -1.23 -16.47
CA ALA A 167 7.36 -1.56 -15.04
C ALA A 167 8.47 -2.54 -14.63
N PRO A 168 8.77 -3.62 -15.39
CA PRO A 168 9.90 -4.48 -15.09
C PRO A 168 11.26 -3.76 -15.15
N GLU A 169 11.47 -2.86 -16.11
CA GLU A 169 12.70 -2.11 -16.27
C GLU A 169 12.92 -1.11 -15.13
N TYR A 170 11.87 -0.43 -14.68
CA TYR A 170 11.93 0.47 -13.53
C TYR A 170 12.27 -0.31 -12.26
N LEU A 171 11.51 -1.38 -11.97
CA LEU A 171 11.76 -2.22 -10.80
C LEU A 171 13.19 -2.79 -10.79
N TRP A 172 13.67 -3.28 -11.95
CA TRP A 172 14.98 -3.93 -12.06
C TRP A 172 16.13 -3.04 -11.59
N ARG A 173 16.04 -1.70 -11.76
CA ARG A 173 17.04 -0.74 -11.29
C ARG A 173 17.30 -0.85 -9.78
N SER A 174 16.26 -1.18 -9.01
CA SER A 174 16.30 -1.24 -7.56
C SER A 174 16.65 -2.64 -7.03
N ILE A 175 16.30 -3.70 -7.77
CA ILE A 175 16.40 -5.09 -7.28
C ILE A 175 17.54 -5.91 -7.89
N ALA A 176 18.19 -5.46 -8.98
CA ALA A 176 19.13 -6.28 -9.77
C ALA A 176 20.33 -6.87 -9.00
N ASN A 177 20.73 -6.24 -7.89
CA ASN A 177 21.86 -6.69 -7.06
C ASN A 177 21.42 -7.51 -5.83
N MET A 178 20.12 -7.79 -5.69
CA MET A 178 19.61 -8.60 -4.59
C MET A 178 19.77 -10.10 -4.87
N PRO A 179 19.80 -10.96 -3.84
CA PRO A 179 19.74 -12.39 -4.06
C PRO A 179 18.44 -12.80 -4.75
N ASP A 180 18.49 -13.76 -5.67
CA ASP A 180 17.31 -14.27 -6.39
C ASP A 180 16.15 -14.67 -5.46
N ARG A 181 16.46 -15.20 -4.26
CA ARG A 181 15.43 -15.54 -3.26
C ARG A 181 14.59 -14.33 -2.86
N VAL A 182 15.22 -13.16 -2.71
CA VAL A 182 14.54 -11.94 -2.26
C VAL A 182 13.77 -11.32 -3.41
N ILE A 183 14.38 -11.31 -4.61
CA ILE A 183 13.70 -10.89 -5.84
C ILE A 183 12.43 -11.71 -6.03
N ASN A 184 12.51 -13.05 -5.95
CA ASN A 184 11.35 -13.90 -6.14
C ASN A 184 10.26 -13.66 -5.07
N LYS A 185 10.64 -13.53 -3.79
CA LYS A 185 9.72 -13.18 -2.69
C LYS A 185 8.92 -11.93 -3.01
N ILE A 186 9.60 -10.79 -3.20
CA ILE A 186 8.92 -9.50 -3.32
C ILE A 186 8.18 -9.33 -4.66
N THR A 187 8.63 -10.00 -5.72
CA THR A 187 8.00 -9.87 -7.05
C THR A 187 6.80 -10.77 -7.26
N HIS A 188 6.77 -11.98 -6.69
CA HIS A 188 5.66 -12.91 -6.94
C HIS A 188 5.41 -13.93 -5.82
N GLU A 189 6.43 -14.51 -5.19
CA GLU A 189 6.23 -15.64 -4.26
C GLU A 189 5.47 -15.23 -3.00
N ASN A 190 5.65 -13.99 -2.50
CA ASN A 190 4.85 -13.49 -1.39
C ASN A 190 3.39 -13.32 -1.80
N ALA A 191 3.11 -12.70 -2.93
CA ALA A 191 1.74 -12.55 -3.43
C ALA A 191 1.07 -13.92 -3.63
N MET A 192 1.77 -14.87 -4.25
CA MET A 192 1.28 -16.25 -4.42
C MET A 192 0.92 -16.91 -3.09
N ARG A 193 1.81 -16.80 -2.10
CA ARG A 193 1.61 -17.39 -0.76
C ARG A 193 0.48 -16.71 0.01
N LEU A 194 0.44 -15.38 0.00
CA LEU A 194 -0.47 -14.57 0.82
C LEU A 194 -1.90 -14.53 0.25
N TYR A 195 -2.05 -14.64 -1.07
CA TYR A 195 -3.34 -14.65 -1.75
C TYR A 195 -3.77 -16.05 -2.22
N HIS A 196 -3.02 -17.09 -1.85
CA HIS A 196 -3.31 -18.48 -2.18
C HIS A 196 -3.54 -18.71 -3.68
N PHE A 197 -2.72 -18.05 -4.51
CA PHE A 197 -2.83 -18.11 -5.97
C PHE A 197 -1.56 -18.69 -6.58
N ASP A 198 -1.71 -19.79 -7.32
CA ASP A 198 -0.62 -20.36 -8.13
C ASP A 198 -0.81 -20.01 -9.62
N PRO A 199 -0.15 -18.96 -10.13
CA PRO A 199 -0.21 -18.63 -11.56
C PRO A 199 0.41 -19.74 -12.42
N PHE A 200 1.32 -20.56 -11.87
CA PHE A 200 2.03 -21.57 -12.63
C PHE A 200 1.21 -22.84 -12.89
N ALA A 201 0.10 -23.03 -12.17
CA ALA A 201 -0.92 -24.02 -12.49
C ALA A 201 -1.59 -23.74 -13.85
N HIS A 202 -1.61 -22.48 -14.29
CA HIS A 202 -2.24 -22.06 -15.53
C HIS A 202 -1.24 -21.76 -16.65
N ARG A 203 -0.01 -21.35 -16.31
CA ARG A 203 1.05 -21.03 -17.28
C ARG A 203 2.42 -21.35 -16.71
N ALA A 204 3.18 -22.22 -17.39
CA ALA A 204 4.51 -22.62 -16.93
C ALA A 204 5.43 -21.41 -16.66
N LYS A 205 6.22 -21.47 -15.57
CA LYS A 205 7.12 -20.37 -15.14
C LYS A 205 8.02 -19.85 -16.26
N ALA A 206 8.59 -20.73 -17.08
CA ALA A 206 9.43 -20.36 -18.23
C ALA A 206 8.68 -19.53 -19.30
N ALA A 207 7.37 -19.75 -19.44
CA ALA A 207 6.52 -18.97 -20.33
C ALA A 207 6.01 -17.67 -19.70
N SER A 208 6.17 -17.48 -18.39
CA SER A 208 5.67 -16.30 -17.64
C SER A 208 6.75 -15.24 -17.40
N THR A 209 7.89 -15.31 -18.10
CA THR A 209 8.90 -14.26 -18.05
C THR A 209 8.41 -12.99 -18.77
N VAL A 210 8.97 -11.83 -18.42
CA VAL A 210 8.66 -10.55 -19.09
C VAL A 210 8.80 -10.66 -20.61
N GLY A 211 9.90 -11.23 -21.09
CA GLY A 211 10.13 -11.43 -22.52
C GLY A 211 9.12 -12.39 -23.17
N ALA A 212 8.80 -13.50 -22.51
CA ALA A 212 7.82 -14.46 -23.03
C ALA A 212 6.40 -13.90 -23.07
N LEU A 213 6.01 -13.07 -22.09
CA LEU A 213 4.71 -12.41 -22.08
C LEU A 213 4.62 -11.30 -23.13
N ARG A 214 5.66 -10.47 -23.28
CA ARG A 214 5.71 -9.43 -24.33
C ARG A 214 5.71 -10.02 -25.75
N ALA A 215 6.34 -11.18 -25.95
CA ALA A 215 6.29 -11.87 -27.24
C ALA A 215 4.87 -12.35 -27.63
N LEU A 216 3.92 -12.42 -26.69
CA LEU A 216 2.52 -12.71 -26.98
C LEU A 216 1.67 -11.46 -27.24
N ALA A 217 2.09 -10.30 -26.72
CA ALA A 217 1.35 -9.04 -26.81
C ALA A 217 1.77 -8.20 -28.03
N THR A 218 1.91 -8.83 -29.20
CA THR A 218 2.36 -8.14 -30.43
C THR A 218 1.30 -7.24 -31.06
N ASP A 219 0.06 -7.38 -30.63
CA ASP A 219 -1.12 -6.66 -31.08
C ASP A 219 -1.56 -5.54 -30.12
N VAL A 220 -0.84 -5.35 -29.01
CA VAL A 220 -1.14 -4.33 -27.99
C VAL A 220 -0.28 -3.08 -28.24
N ASP A 221 -0.93 -1.94 -28.44
CA ASP A 221 -0.25 -0.64 -28.45
C ASP A 221 0.02 -0.21 -27.00
N THR A 222 1.29 -0.17 -26.62
CA THR A 222 1.74 0.27 -25.30
C THR A 222 2.25 1.71 -25.30
N THR A 223 2.02 2.47 -26.37
CA THR A 223 2.41 3.88 -26.43
C THR A 223 1.70 4.65 -25.33
N PRO A 224 2.41 5.38 -24.46
CA PRO A 224 1.78 6.24 -23.46
C PRO A 224 0.83 7.22 -24.15
N LEU A 225 -0.46 7.15 -23.81
CA LEU A 225 -1.45 8.08 -24.32
C LEU A 225 -1.41 9.36 -23.48
N GLU A 226 -1.62 10.52 -24.13
CA GLU A 226 -1.98 11.73 -23.39
C GLU A 226 -3.23 11.45 -22.53
N SER A 227 -3.24 11.92 -21.27
CA SER A 227 -4.32 11.73 -20.29
C SER A 227 -5.71 11.62 -20.94
N VAL A 228 -6.24 10.40 -20.98
CA VAL A 228 -7.60 10.11 -21.47
C VAL A 228 -8.65 10.18 -20.35
N GLY A 229 -8.26 10.58 -19.14
CA GLY A 229 -9.11 10.59 -17.96
C GLY A 229 -8.70 11.66 -16.94
N GLY A 230 -9.69 12.21 -16.24
CA GLY A 230 -9.55 13.30 -15.28
C GLY A 230 -9.97 14.66 -15.85
N ALA A 231 -10.46 15.55 -15.00
CA ALA A 231 -10.73 16.92 -15.40
C ALA A 231 -9.40 17.62 -15.73
N LYS A 232 -9.34 18.35 -16.87
CA LYS A 232 -8.18 19.19 -17.14
C LYS A 232 -8.09 20.25 -16.05
N PRO A 233 -6.89 20.51 -15.49
CA PRO A 233 -6.71 21.66 -14.62
C PRO A 233 -7.23 22.90 -15.36
N VAL A 234 -8.01 23.74 -14.67
CA VAL A 234 -8.45 25.01 -15.23
C VAL A 234 -7.18 25.76 -15.62
N SER A 235 -7.01 26.06 -16.91
CA SER A 235 -5.76 26.60 -17.45
C SER A 235 -5.32 27.81 -16.64
N SER A 236 -4.24 27.69 -15.88
CA SER A 236 -3.80 28.75 -15.00
C SER A 236 -2.34 29.07 -15.31
N GLY A 237 -2.03 30.35 -15.48
CA GLY A 237 -0.68 30.84 -15.76
C GLY A 237 0.27 30.73 -14.56
N HIS A 238 0.04 29.76 -13.67
CA HIS A 238 0.78 29.49 -12.44
C HIS A 238 0.83 27.98 -12.17
N ARG A 239 1.75 27.54 -11.31
CA ARG A 239 1.88 26.12 -10.91
C ARG A 239 0.62 25.66 -10.18
N ILE A 240 0.06 24.52 -10.58
CA ILE A 240 -1.15 23.96 -9.96
C ILE A 240 -0.96 23.77 -8.44
N THR A 241 -1.93 24.26 -7.68
CA THR A 241 -1.93 24.19 -6.22
C THR A 241 -2.96 23.19 -5.69
N SER A 242 -2.84 22.86 -4.41
CA SER A 242 -3.82 22.06 -3.67
C SER A 242 -5.23 22.65 -3.79
N GLY A 243 -5.36 23.98 -3.69
CA GLY A 243 -6.65 24.63 -3.81
C GLY A 243 -7.24 24.60 -5.22
N ASP A 244 -6.39 24.60 -6.26
CA ASP A 244 -6.86 24.40 -7.64
C ASP A 244 -7.47 23.00 -7.80
N VAL A 245 -6.83 21.98 -7.25
CA VAL A 245 -7.33 20.59 -7.28
C VAL A 245 -8.58 20.42 -6.42
N ASN A 246 -8.63 20.97 -5.21
CA ASN A 246 -9.80 20.90 -4.34
C ASN A 246 -11.04 21.53 -5.00
N ARG A 247 -10.89 22.70 -5.63
CA ARG A 247 -11.97 23.32 -6.42
C ARG A 247 -12.40 22.45 -7.60
N MET A 248 -11.44 21.87 -8.31
CA MET A 248 -11.72 20.97 -9.43
C MET A 248 -12.52 19.73 -8.99
N MET A 249 -12.11 19.09 -7.89
CA MET A 249 -12.79 17.92 -7.33
C MET A 249 -14.20 18.25 -6.81
N GLN A 250 -14.40 19.42 -6.20
CA GLN A 250 -15.72 19.87 -5.78
C GLN A 250 -16.67 20.04 -6.98
N VAL A 251 -16.21 20.70 -8.06
CA VAL A 251 -17.00 20.84 -9.29
C VAL A 251 -17.36 19.48 -9.89
N MET A 252 -16.45 18.51 -9.86
CA MET A 252 -16.73 17.15 -10.33
C MET A 252 -17.73 16.40 -9.44
N ALA A 253 -17.71 16.63 -8.12
CA ALA A 253 -18.65 16.02 -7.19
C ALA A 253 -20.08 16.57 -7.36
N GLU A 254 -20.21 17.88 -7.62
CA GLU A 254 -21.50 18.55 -7.86
C GLU A 254 -22.16 18.15 -9.20
N GLN A 255 -21.41 17.55 -10.12
CA GLN A 255 -21.87 17.10 -11.44
C GLN A 255 -22.38 15.64 -11.46
N LYS A 256 -22.26 14.91 -10.34
CA LYS A 256 -22.72 13.52 -10.17
C LYS A 256 -24.03 13.45 -9.38
#